data_AF-A0A520BVG5-F1
#
_entry.id   AF-A0A520BVG5-F1
#
_cell.length_a   1.000
_cell.length_b   1.000
_cell.length_c   1.000
_cell.angle_alpha   90.00
_cell.angle_beta   90.00
_cell.angle_gamma   90.00
#
_symmetry.space_group_name_H-M   'P 1'
#
loop_
_entity.id
_entity.type
_entity.pdbx_description
1 polymer ?
#
loop_
_entity_poly.entity_id
_entity_poly.type
_entity_poly.pdbx_seq_one_letter_code
_entity_poly.pdbx_strand_id
1 'polypeptide(L)'
;MNRFHVTLLGLTMVCGLLAGCERPPIETVQRGYRGTGMEQVYNPRTLAEQAASNEAPAPLEAASPDGPKAGQIYQNVKVLGNLSVGEFNRTMVAMTSWVAPKQGCVHCHNAANFADDSLYTKIVARRMLVMTQTVNSQWQSHVGKTVVTCYTCHRGEPLPKEVWFQPLLPKGANDFAGNKAGQNAPAASVGLAALPNDPFTPFLLNAENIRVAGTAALPAGNRQSIKQAEWTYGLMMHMSKSLGVNCTQCHNTRSLGSWDNSSPARVTAWHGIRMARELNLAFMVPLTTTFPANRLGPGGDVAKVNCATCHQGAHKPLYGAEMAKFHPELLMTTPAAATPASGVATLTPDDMKALETLRPAETKPAAPG
;
A
#
# COMPACT_ATOMS: atom_id res chain seq x y z
N MET A 1 14.33 -16.88 49.44
CA MET A 1 14.02 -15.73 48.56
C MET A 1 13.69 -14.53 49.45
N ASN A 2 14.46 -13.46 49.38
CA ASN A 2 14.34 -12.33 50.32
C ASN A 2 13.03 -11.56 50.05
N ARG A 3 12.29 -11.11 51.08
CA ARG A 3 10.97 -10.44 50.93
C ARG A 3 10.98 -9.33 49.86
N PHE A 4 12.08 -8.60 49.78
CA PHE A 4 12.31 -7.54 48.78
C PHE A 4 12.23 -8.02 47.32
N HIS A 5 12.73 -9.22 47.03
CA HIS A 5 12.70 -9.81 45.68
C HIS A 5 11.29 -10.27 45.31
N VAL A 6 10.51 -10.75 46.28
CA VAL A 6 9.11 -11.15 46.08
C VAL A 6 8.25 -9.92 45.78
N THR A 7 8.46 -8.81 46.49
CA THR A 7 7.72 -7.56 46.25
C THR A 7 8.08 -6.92 44.90
N LEU A 8 9.37 -6.95 44.50
CA LEU A 8 9.81 -6.42 43.21
C LEU A 8 9.27 -7.24 42.03
N LEU A 9 9.24 -8.57 42.15
CA LEU A 9 8.59 -9.45 41.16
C LEU A 9 7.08 -9.21 41.08
N GLY A 10 6.41 -9.03 42.23
CA GLY A 10 4.98 -8.71 42.27
C GLY A 10 4.65 -7.39 41.57
N LEU A 11 5.46 -6.35 41.81
CA LEU A 11 5.26 -5.03 41.19
C LEU A 11 5.53 -5.04 39.68
N THR A 12 6.58 -5.74 39.23
CA THR A 12 6.86 -5.90 37.78
C THR A 12 5.77 -6.71 37.08
N MET A 13 5.22 -7.74 37.72
CA MET A 13 4.09 -8.50 37.18
C MET A 13 2.81 -7.66 37.09
N VAL A 14 2.51 -6.85 38.10
CA VAL A 14 1.36 -5.93 38.09
C VAL A 14 1.53 -4.82 37.05
N CYS A 15 2.71 -4.21 36.95
CA CYS A 15 3.01 -3.23 35.89
C CYS A 15 2.96 -3.87 34.49
N GLY A 16 3.39 -5.12 34.33
CA GLY A 16 3.25 -5.88 33.09
C GLY A 16 1.79 -6.16 32.71
N LEU A 17 0.92 -6.45 33.70
CA LEU A 17 -0.51 -6.66 33.49
C LEU A 17 -1.26 -5.37 33.11
N LEU A 18 -0.76 -4.20 33.51
CA LEU A 18 -1.35 -2.89 33.17
C LEU A 18 -0.76 -2.26 31.90
N ALA A 19 0.27 -2.85 31.29
CA ALA A 19 0.93 -2.33 30.09
C ALA A 19 0.02 -2.27 28.84
N GLY A 20 -1.13 -2.97 28.85
CA GLY A 20 -2.13 -2.90 27.79
C GLY A 20 -3.12 -1.72 27.91
N CYS A 21 -3.06 -0.92 28.97
CA CYS A 21 -3.96 0.21 29.17
C CYS A 21 -3.38 1.52 28.63
N GLU A 22 -4.16 2.20 27.79
CA GLU A 22 -3.84 3.55 27.34
C GLU A 22 -4.47 4.58 28.29
N ARG A 23 -3.68 5.59 28.71
CA ARG A 23 -4.14 6.60 29.68
C ARG A 23 -4.98 7.71 29.02
N PRO A 24 -5.97 8.30 29.70
CA PRO A 24 -6.60 9.55 29.27
C PRO A 24 -5.60 10.73 29.20
N PRO A 25 -5.90 11.80 28.43
CA PRO A 25 -7.08 11.96 27.57
C PRO A 25 -6.98 11.17 26.26
N ILE A 26 -8.15 10.82 25.71
CA ILE A 26 -8.32 10.33 24.34
C ILE A 26 -9.05 11.38 23.51
N GLU A 27 -8.92 11.33 22.19
CA GLU A 27 -9.65 12.18 21.27
C GLU A 27 -10.77 11.39 20.61
N THR A 28 -11.97 11.96 20.59
CA THR A 28 -13.13 11.36 19.93
C THR A 28 -13.56 12.18 18.72
N VAL A 29 -13.97 11.48 17.66
CA VAL A 29 -14.52 12.12 16.46
C VAL A 29 -15.86 11.48 16.13
N GLN A 30 -16.95 12.23 16.33
CA GLN A 30 -18.29 11.77 16.00
C GLN A 30 -18.45 11.55 14.48
N ARG A 31 -19.00 10.40 14.10
CA ARG A 31 -19.20 9.96 12.69
C ARG A 31 -20.66 9.69 12.34
N GLY A 32 -21.58 9.78 13.29
CA GLY A 32 -23.02 9.61 13.05
C GLY A 32 -23.89 10.52 13.92
N TYR A 33 -25.20 10.32 13.86
CA TYR A 33 -26.15 11.11 14.64
C TYR A 33 -25.94 10.90 16.15
N ARG A 34 -26.21 11.93 16.96
CA ARG A 34 -26.06 11.88 18.42
C ARG A 34 -26.80 10.68 19.02
N GLY A 35 -26.18 9.99 19.98
CA GLY A 35 -26.75 8.81 20.64
C GLY A 35 -26.67 7.50 19.86
N THR A 36 -26.10 7.49 18.64
CA THR A 36 -25.91 6.25 17.86
C THR A 36 -24.63 5.48 18.20
N GLY A 37 -23.72 6.07 18.99
CA GLY A 37 -22.41 5.49 19.30
C GLY A 37 -21.45 5.43 18.10
N MET A 38 -21.77 6.09 16.99
CA MET A 38 -20.91 6.15 15.82
C MET A 38 -19.83 7.22 16.02
N GLU A 39 -18.68 6.80 16.55
CA GLU A 39 -17.51 7.65 16.80
C GLU A 39 -16.20 6.90 16.55
N GLN A 40 -15.16 7.64 16.21
CA GLN A 40 -13.78 7.16 16.26
C GLN A 40 -13.16 7.57 17.59
N VAL A 41 -12.29 6.74 18.15
CA VAL A 41 -11.56 7.00 19.38
C VAL A 41 -10.07 6.83 19.08
N TYR A 42 -9.29 7.89 19.32
CA TYR A 42 -7.86 7.92 19.04
C TYR A 42 -7.09 8.29 20.31
N ASN A 43 -5.92 7.69 20.46
CA ASN A 43 -4.95 8.14 21.44
C ASN A 43 -3.97 9.12 20.77
N PRO A 44 -3.95 10.40 21.20
CA PRO A 44 -3.17 11.43 20.52
C PRO A 44 -1.66 11.14 20.52
N ARG A 45 -1.15 10.41 21.52
CA ARG A 45 0.28 10.05 21.60
C ARG A 45 0.65 9.00 20.55
N THR A 46 -0.13 7.94 20.44
CA THR A 46 0.10 6.90 19.43
C THR A 46 -0.11 7.44 18.01
N LEU A 47 -1.04 8.38 17.84
CA LEU A 47 -1.27 9.04 16.56
C LEU A 47 -0.09 9.93 16.17
N ALA A 48 0.49 10.67 17.12
CA ALA A 48 1.69 11.47 16.90
C ALA A 48 2.90 10.60 16.54
N GLU A 49 3.10 9.47 17.21
CA GLU A 49 4.15 8.49 16.86
C GLU A 49 3.94 7.89 15.46
N GLN A 50 2.70 7.52 15.13
CA GLN A 50 2.35 7.03 13.80
C GLN A 50 2.56 8.09 12.71
N ALA A 51 2.44 9.37 13.06
CA ALA A 51 2.50 10.45 12.09
C ALA A 51 3.86 10.59 11.41
N ALA A 52 4.95 10.38 12.16
CA ALA A 52 6.30 10.34 11.58
C ALA A 52 6.44 9.24 10.52
N SER A 53 5.76 8.10 10.68
CA SER A 53 5.77 7.01 9.69
C SER A 53 4.90 7.29 8.45
N ASN A 54 4.10 8.36 8.48
CA ASN A 54 3.19 8.77 7.40
C ASN A 54 3.52 10.16 6.84
N GLU A 55 4.71 10.69 7.12
CA GLU A 55 5.17 11.93 6.52
C GLU A 55 5.49 11.73 5.04
N ALA A 56 4.98 12.63 4.20
CA ALA A 56 5.30 12.66 2.78
C ALA A 56 6.63 13.39 2.57
N PRO A 57 7.52 12.90 1.69
CA PRO A 57 8.77 13.57 1.40
C PRO A 57 8.51 14.91 0.70
N ALA A 58 9.43 15.86 0.89
CA ALA A 58 9.38 17.13 0.19
C ALA A 58 9.37 16.93 -1.34
N PRO A 59 8.59 17.73 -2.09
CA PRO A 59 8.55 17.63 -3.54
C PRO A 59 9.88 18.10 -4.14
N LEU A 60 10.28 17.47 -5.25
CA LEU A 60 11.38 17.97 -6.06
C LEU A 60 10.95 19.22 -6.82
N GLU A 61 11.85 20.17 -7.03
CA GLU A 61 11.61 21.33 -7.90
C GLU A 61 11.21 20.86 -9.30
N ALA A 62 10.23 21.55 -9.90
CA ALA A 62 9.79 21.23 -11.25
C ALA A 62 10.92 21.50 -12.24
N ALA A 63 11.10 20.61 -13.22
CA ALA A 63 11.98 20.85 -14.34
C ALA A 63 11.22 21.59 -15.44
N SER A 64 11.95 22.17 -16.41
CA SER A 64 11.30 22.79 -17.55
C SER A 64 10.56 21.74 -18.40
N PRO A 65 9.29 21.99 -18.78
CA PRO A 65 8.55 21.11 -19.71
C PRO A 65 9.00 21.27 -21.17
N ASP A 66 9.88 22.24 -21.44
CA ASP A 66 10.39 22.58 -22.77
C ASP A 66 11.50 21.63 -23.24
N GLY A 67 11.86 21.76 -24.51
CA GLY A 67 12.93 20.97 -25.11
C GLY A 67 12.47 19.63 -25.71
N PRO A 68 13.43 18.82 -26.21
CA PRO A 68 13.12 17.58 -26.90
C PRO A 68 12.50 16.55 -25.96
N LYS A 69 11.68 15.66 -26.51
CA LYS A 69 10.99 14.63 -25.72
C LYS A 69 11.90 13.43 -25.47
N ALA A 70 11.74 12.80 -24.31
CA ALA A 70 12.53 11.65 -23.89
C ALA A 70 12.49 10.51 -24.93
N GLY A 71 11.35 10.26 -25.56
CA GLY A 71 11.23 9.24 -26.62
C GLY A 71 11.93 9.58 -27.93
N GLN A 72 12.34 10.83 -28.14
CA GLN A 72 13.11 11.27 -29.31
C GLN A 72 14.62 11.19 -29.07
N ILE A 73 15.05 11.29 -27.81
CA ILE A 73 16.47 11.35 -27.42
C ILE A 73 16.97 10.01 -26.88
N TYR A 74 16.19 9.38 -26.00
CA TYR A 74 16.60 8.16 -25.31
C TYR A 74 16.09 6.91 -26.01
N GLN A 75 16.89 5.86 -25.96
CA GLN A 75 16.51 4.54 -26.45
C GLN A 75 15.64 3.80 -25.43
N ASN A 76 14.71 2.99 -25.94
CA ASN A 76 13.89 2.06 -25.15
C ASN A 76 12.97 2.73 -24.08
N VAL A 77 12.53 3.96 -24.32
CA VAL A 77 11.50 4.63 -23.49
C VAL A 77 10.10 4.22 -23.97
N LYS A 78 9.39 3.41 -23.16
CA LYS A 78 8.08 2.84 -23.54
C LYS A 78 6.86 3.51 -22.89
N VAL A 79 7.06 4.26 -21.81
CA VAL A 79 5.96 4.85 -21.00
C VAL A 79 6.11 6.37 -20.91
N LEU A 80 7.27 6.86 -20.46
CA LEU A 80 7.50 8.28 -20.21
C LEU A 80 8.08 9.03 -21.43
N GLY A 81 7.72 8.60 -22.65
CA GLY A 81 8.32 9.11 -23.89
C GLY A 81 7.94 10.56 -24.22
N ASN A 82 6.84 11.05 -23.67
CA ASN A 82 6.27 12.38 -23.91
C ASN A 82 6.85 13.47 -22.99
N LEU A 83 7.63 13.12 -21.97
CA LEU A 83 8.26 14.08 -21.07
C LEU A 83 9.40 14.81 -21.76
N SER A 84 9.67 16.06 -21.38
CA SER A 84 10.97 16.68 -21.71
C SER A 84 12.11 15.88 -21.08
N VAL A 85 13.33 16.03 -21.61
CA VAL A 85 14.52 15.44 -20.98
C VAL A 85 14.66 15.86 -19.51
N GLY A 86 14.36 17.13 -19.19
CA GLY A 86 14.39 17.64 -17.81
C GLY A 86 13.40 16.92 -16.89
N GLU A 87 12.12 16.83 -17.29
CA GLU A 87 11.10 16.14 -16.49
C GLU A 87 11.33 14.63 -16.41
N PHE A 88 11.87 14.02 -17.47
CA PHE A 88 12.26 12.61 -17.44
C PHE A 88 13.34 12.36 -16.37
N ASN A 89 14.39 13.17 -16.33
CA ASN A 89 15.46 13.04 -15.34
C ASN A 89 14.94 13.30 -13.91
N ARG A 90 14.11 14.33 -13.73
CA ARG A 90 13.43 14.60 -12.46
C ARG A 90 12.60 13.41 -11.98
N THR A 91 11.84 12.80 -12.88
CA THR A 91 11.03 11.61 -12.58
C THR A 91 11.90 10.45 -12.12
N MET A 92 13.05 10.21 -12.77
CA MET A 92 13.98 9.16 -12.36
C MET A 92 14.59 9.41 -10.98
N VAL A 93 14.90 10.65 -10.64
CA VAL A 93 15.36 11.04 -9.29
C VAL A 93 14.26 10.77 -8.25
N ALA A 94 13.02 11.15 -8.55
CA ALA A 94 11.88 10.89 -7.66
C ALA A 94 11.63 9.38 -7.45
N MET A 95 11.62 8.59 -8.52
CA MET A 95 11.46 7.14 -8.43
C MET A 95 12.60 6.51 -7.61
N THR A 96 13.83 6.98 -7.78
CA THR A 96 14.98 6.51 -7.01
C THR A 96 14.80 6.78 -5.51
N SER A 97 14.43 8.02 -5.14
CA SER A 97 14.23 8.38 -3.73
C SER A 97 13.05 7.64 -3.09
N TRP A 98 12.00 7.35 -3.86
CA TRP A 98 10.81 6.71 -3.34
C TRP A 98 10.89 5.18 -3.22
N VAL A 99 11.72 4.53 -4.03
CA VAL A 99 11.77 3.06 -4.14
C VAL A 99 13.09 2.49 -3.64
N ALA A 100 14.23 3.06 -4.04
CA ALA A 100 15.53 2.46 -3.78
C ALA A 100 16.60 3.52 -3.45
N PRO A 101 16.38 4.41 -2.46
CA PRO A 101 17.29 5.49 -2.12
C PRO A 101 18.68 4.98 -1.69
N LYS A 102 18.74 3.77 -1.11
CA LYS A 102 19.99 3.14 -0.66
C LYS A 102 20.83 2.57 -1.81
N GLN A 103 20.17 2.03 -2.83
CA GLN A 103 20.81 1.37 -3.97
C GLN A 103 21.04 2.35 -5.13
N GLY A 104 20.27 3.44 -5.21
CA GLY A 104 20.36 4.42 -6.28
C GLY A 104 19.85 3.90 -7.63
N CYS A 105 20.24 4.59 -8.71
CA CYS A 105 19.79 4.29 -10.08
C CYS A 105 20.13 2.87 -10.54
N VAL A 106 21.22 2.27 -10.02
CA VAL A 106 21.66 0.92 -10.38
C VAL A 106 20.75 -0.19 -9.84
N HIS A 107 19.77 0.14 -8.99
CA HIS A 107 18.73 -0.81 -8.61
C HIS A 107 17.91 -1.28 -9.82
N CYS A 108 17.61 -0.36 -10.73
CA CYS A 108 16.78 -0.60 -11.91
C CYS A 108 17.58 -0.56 -13.22
N HIS A 109 18.82 -0.11 -13.21
CA HIS A 109 19.60 0.09 -14.43
C HIS A 109 20.96 -0.58 -14.39
N ASN A 110 21.39 -1.07 -15.56
CA ASN A 110 22.79 -1.30 -15.83
C ASN A 110 23.48 0.05 -16.03
N ALA A 111 24.44 0.40 -15.18
CA ALA A 111 25.14 1.69 -15.25
C ALA A 111 25.88 1.92 -16.58
N ALA A 112 26.30 0.85 -17.26
CA ALA A 112 26.95 0.93 -18.56
C ALA A 112 25.96 1.14 -19.72
N ASN A 113 24.67 0.81 -19.52
CA ASN A 113 23.64 0.95 -20.53
C ASN A 113 22.25 1.13 -19.90
N PHE A 114 21.82 2.38 -19.78
CA PHE A 114 20.51 2.70 -19.20
C PHE A 114 19.33 2.18 -20.03
N ALA A 115 19.51 1.92 -21.33
CA ALA A 115 18.46 1.38 -22.21
C ALA A 115 18.25 -0.13 -22.03
N ASP A 116 19.21 -0.85 -21.44
CA ASP A 116 19.17 -2.30 -21.21
C ASP A 116 17.98 -2.72 -20.31
N ASP A 117 17.28 -3.78 -20.68
CA ASP A 117 16.12 -4.35 -19.97
C ASP A 117 16.46 -5.69 -19.26
N SER A 118 17.75 -6.07 -19.20
CA SER A 118 18.19 -7.34 -18.59
C SER A 118 17.85 -7.47 -17.09
N LEU A 119 17.80 -6.35 -16.36
CA LEU A 119 17.43 -6.34 -14.94
C LEU A 119 15.91 -6.42 -14.78
N TYR A 120 15.45 -7.46 -14.07
CA TYR A 120 14.03 -7.68 -13.79
C TYR A 120 13.36 -6.47 -13.13
N THR A 121 14.09 -5.74 -12.27
CA THR A 121 13.63 -4.54 -11.58
C THR A 121 13.20 -3.44 -12.54
N LYS A 122 13.84 -3.30 -13.71
CA LYS A 122 13.42 -2.34 -14.74
C LYS A 122 12.10 -2.73 -15.39
N ILE A 123 11.94 -4.02 -15.67
CA ILE A 123 10.70 -4.56 -16.26
C ILE A 123 9.54 -4.32 -15.28
N VAL A 124 9.75 -4.60 -14.00
CA VAL A 124 8.78 -4.35 -12.92
C VAL A 124 8.52 -2.85 -12.77
N ALA A 125 9.54 -2.00 -12.70
CA ALA A 125 9.39 -0.55 -12.55
C ALA A 125 8.56 0.05 -13.69
N ARG A 126 8.78 -0.39 -14.93
CA ARG A 126 7.95 0.00 -16.09
C ARG A 126 6.49 -0.39 -15.89
N ARG A 127 6.22 -1.59 -15.38
CA ARG A 127 4.83 -2.03 -15.11
C ARG A 127 4.19 -1.25 -13.97
N MET A 128 4.96 -0.88 -12.94
CA MET A 128 4.50 -0.06 -11.82
C MET A 128 4.19 1.39 -12.23
N LEU A 129 4.90 1.96 -13.21
CA LEU A 129 4.55 3.26 -13.79
C LEU A 129 3.15 3.23 -14.42
N VAL A 130 2.87 2.19 -15.23
CA VAL A 130 1.54 2.01 -15.83
C VAL A 130 0.48 1.77 -14.75
N MET A 131 0.80 1.00 -13.72
CA MET A 131 -0.09 0.79 -12.57
C MET A 131 -0.46 2.10 -11.88
N THR A 132 0.55 2.94 -11.61
CA THR A 132 0.38 4.25 -10.95
C THR A 132 -0.50 5.17 -11.80
N GLN A 133 -0.22 5.28 -13.10
CA GLN A 133 -1.03 6.07 -14.04
C GLN A 133 -2.47 5.54 -14.14
N THR A 134 -2.65 4.21 -14.11
CA THR A 134 -3.98 3.58 -14.14
C THR A 134 -4.78 3.92 -12.89
N VAL A 135 -4.18 3.81 -11.70
CA VAL A 135 -4.83 4.20 -10.44
C VAL A 135 -5.24 5.67 -10.47
N ASN A 136 -4.32 6.55 -10.87
CA ASN A 136 -4.56 8.00 -10.83
C ASN A 136 -5.62 8.48 -11.82
N SER A 137 -5.75 7.82 -12.96
CA SER A 137 -6.69 8.21 -14.01
C SER A 137 -8.03 7.48 -13.93
N GLN A 138 -8.05 6.19 -13.57
CA GLN A 138 -9.25 5.35 -13.67
C GLN A 138 -9.93 5.09 -12.32
N TRP A 139 -9.19 5.23 -11.21
CA TRP A 139 -9.69 4.92 -9.86
C TRP A 139 -9.96 6.16 -9.00
N GLN A 140 -10.29 7.30 -9.62
CA GLN A 140 -10.62 8.55 -8.94
C GLN A 140 -11.82 8.42 -7.98
N SER A 141 -12.74 7.47 -8.23
CA SER A 141 -13.83 7.11 -7.31
C SER A 141 -13.35 6.56 -5.96
N HIS A 142 -12.10 6.11 -5.88
CA HIS A 142 -11.42 5.70 -4.66
C HIS A 142 -10.37 6.71 -4.21
N VAL A 143 -9.39 7.05 -5.06
CA VAL A 143 -8.23 7.87 -4.67
C VAL A 143 -8.51 9.38 -4.65
N GLY A 144 -9.65 9.81 -5.21
CA GLY A 144 -10.01 11.21 -5.32
C GLY A 144 -8.94 12.04 -6.02
N LYS A 145 -8.70 13.25 -5.50
CA LYS A 145 -7.65 14.16 -6.00
C LYS A 145 -6.27 13.90 -5.39
N THR A 146 -6.19 13.14 -4.30
CA THR A 146 -4.92 12.88 -3.59
C THR A 146 -3.96 12.05 -4.42
N VAL A 147 -4.49 11.15 -5.27
CA VAL A 147 -3.74 10.29 -6.21
C VAL A 147 -2.62 9.49 -5.50
N VAL A 148 -1.89 8.64 -6.22
CA VAL A 148 -0.81 7.79 -5.65
C VAL A 148 0.52 8.02 -6.36
N THR A 149 1.61 7.78 -5.63
CA THR A 149 2.99 7.77 -6.13
C THR A 149 3.66 6.46 -5.75
N CYS A 150 4.90 6.25 -6.21
CA CYS A 150 5.68 5.08 -5.79
C CYS A 150 5.87 5.05 -4.27
N TYR A 151 6.02 6.23 -3.64
CA TYR A 151 6.22 6.35 -2.20
C TYR A 151 5.02 5.88 -1.39
N THR A 152 3.79 5.98 -1.93
CA THR A 152 2.56 5.53 -1.26
C THR A 152 2.70 4.10 -0.73
N CYS A 153 3.30 3.21 -1.52
CA CYS A 153 3.54 1.81 -1.16
C CYS A 153 4.97 1.55 -0.67
N HIS A 154 5.98 2.03 -1.42
CA HIS A 154 7.38 1.64 -1.20
C HIS A 154 8.02 2.26 0.03
N ARG A 155 7.64 3.50 0.39
CA ARG A 155 8.19 4.22 1.56
C ARG A 155 9.73 4.18 1.64
N GLY A 156 10.42 4.29 0.50
CA GLY A 156 11.89 4.25 0.42
C GLY A 156 12.50 2.85 0.48
N GLU A 157 11.71 1.78 0.35
CA GLU A 157 12.17 0.40 0.33
C GLU A 157 11.78 -0.33 -0.97
N PRO A 158 12.70 -1.11 -1.59
CA PRO A 158 12.41 -1.81 -2.84
C PRO A 158 11.25 -2.82 -2.74
N LEU A 159 11.04 -3.39 -1.55
CA LEU A 159 9.92 -4.25 -1.24
C LEU A 159 8.98 -3.50 -0.28
N PRO A 160 7.73 -3.18 -0.70
CA PRO A 160 6.76 -2.60 0.21
C PRO A 160 6.57 -3.47 1.45
N LYS A 161 6.45 -2.84 2.62
CA LYS A 161 6.37 -3.53 3.92
C LYS A 161 5.10 -4.37 4.07
N GLU A 162 3.97 -3.79 3.65
CA GLU A 162 2.64 -4.38 3.84
C GLU A 162 2.19 -5.07 2.55
N VAL A 163 2.72 -6.26 2.30
CA VAL A 163 2.34 -7.13 1.16
C VAL A 163 1.79 -8.46 1.67
N TRP A 164 1.18 -9.24 0.79
CA TRP A 164 0.71 -10.58 1.13
C TRP A 164 1.02 -11.62 0.05
N PHE A 165 1.09 -12.86 0.50
CA PHE A 165 1.24 -14.07 -0.31
C PHE A 165 0.12 -15.04 0.07
N GLN A 166 -0.26 -15.93 -0.85
CA GLN A 166 -1.21 -16.98 -0.54
C GLN A 166 -0.61 -17.92 0.52
N PRO A 167 -1.33 -18.22 1.60
CA PRO A 167 -0.83 -19.14 2.60
C PRO A 167 -0.70 -20.54 2.00
N LEU A 168 0.34 -21.26 2.40
CA LEU A 168 0.43 -22.68 2.09
C LEU A 168 -0.67 -23.44 2.83
N LEU A 169 -1.16 -24.50 2.18
CA LEU A 169 -1.93 -25.52 2.89
C LEU A 169 -1.06 -26.12 4.00
N PRO A 170 -1.58 -26.31 5.23
CA PRO A 170 -0.80 -26.84 6.33
C PRO A 170 -0.22 -28.22 5.98
N LYS A 171 1.10 -28.36 5.99
CA LYS A 171 1.78 -29.64 5.71
C LYS A 171 1.44 -30.63 6.82
N GLY A 172 0.87 -31.78 6.46
CA GLY A 172 0.52 -32.84 7.41
C GLY A 172 -0.73 -32.54 8.25
N ALA A 173 -1.67 -31.75 7.74
CA ALA A 173 -2.99 -31.63 8.36
C ALA A 173 -3.62 -33.03 8.51
N ASN A 174 -3.94 -33.41 9.74
CA ASN A 174 -4.71 -34.62 10.01
C ASN A 174 -6.17 -34.37 9.59
N ASP A 175 -6.46 -34.45 8.30
CA ASP A 175 -7.81 -34.22 7.77
C ASP A 175 -8.84 -35.21 8.32
N PHE A 176 -8.37 -36.35 8.86
CA PHE A 176 -9.19 -37.31 9.60
C PHE A 176 -9.62 -36.80 11.00
N ALA A 177 -8.73 -36.13 11.74
CA ALA A 177 -9.01 -35.63 13.09
C ALA A 177 -9.53 -34.18 13.11
N GLY A 178 -9.69 -33.58 11.93
CA GLY A 178 -10.00 -32.17 11.75
C GLY A 178 -8.75 -31.30 11.65
N ASN A 179 -8.89 -30.19 10.94
CA ASN A 179 -7.85 -29.19 10.76
C ASN A 179 -8.36 -27.79 11.17
N LYS A 180 -7.44 -26.82 11.24
CA LYS A 180 -7.79 -25.43 11.59
C LYS A 180 -8.59 -24.69 10.52
N ALA A 181 -8.74 -25.27 9.33
CA ALA A 181 -9.46 -24.70 8.18
C ALA A 181 -9.07 -23.25 7.85
N GLY A 182 -7.80 -22.87 8.07
CA GLY A 182 -7.31 -21.51 7.83
C GLY A 182 -7.76 -20.46 8.87
N GLN A 183 -8.29 -20.86 10.03
CA GLN A 183 -8.73 -19.97 11.12
C GLN A 183 -8.25 -20.49 12.50
N ASN A 184 -8.86 -20.03 13.61
CA ASN A 184 -8.60 -20.53 14.98
C ASN A 184 -7.14 -20.32 15.47
N ALA A 185 -6.50 -19.24 15.03
CA ALA A 185 -5.21 -18.78 15.53
C ALA A 185 -5.14 -17.25 15.39
N PRO A 186 -4.42 -16.53 16.29
CA PRO A 186 -4.26 -15.10 16.15
C PRO A 186 -3.50 -14.79 14.85
N ALA A 187 -4.07 -13.93 14.00
CA ALA A 187 -3.44 -13.52 12.75
C ALA A 187 -3.44 -12.01 12.57
N ALA A 188 -2.27 -11.45 12.24
CA ALA A 188 -2.11 -10.01 12.03
C ALA A 188 -2.98 -9.49 10.87
N SER A 189 -3.21 -10.32 9.85
CA SER A 189 -4.08 -10.02 8.70
C SER A 189 -5.50 -9.64 9.09
N VAL A 190 -6.01 -10.16 10.22
CA VAL A 190 -7.38 -9.94 10.72
C VAL A 190 -7.39 -9.31 12.12
N GLY A 191 -6.37 -8.52 12.44
CA GLY A 191 -6.33 -7.77 13.70
C GLY A 191 -6.15 -8.64 14.95
N LEU A 192 -5.38 -9.73 14.83
CA LEU A 192 -5.08 -10.70 15.90
C LEU A 192 -6.31 -11.48 16.40
N ALA A 193 -7.44 -11.41 15.70
CA ALA A 193 -8.59 -12.28 15.92
C ALA A 193 -8.31 -13.72 15.47
N ALA A 194 -9.19 -14.65 15.85
CA ALA A 194 -9.16 -16.06 15.45
C ALA A 194 -10.03 -16.36 14.21
N LEU A 195 -10.37 -15.34 13.43
CA LEU A 195 -11.15 -15.40 12.19
C LEU A 195 -10.33 -16.06 11.06
N PRO A 196 -10.91 -16.32 9.87
CA PRO A 196 -10.14 -16.76 8.70
C PRO A 196 -8.94 -15.87 8.39
N ASN A 197 -7.76 -16.46 8.41
CA ASN A 197 -6.47 -15.75 8.43
C ASN A 197 -6.05 -15.21 7.06
N ASP A 198 -6.70 -15.63 5.97
CA ASP A 198 -6.45 -15.14 4.61
C ASP A 198 -7.73 -14.58 3.97
N PRO A 199 -8.21 -13.41 4.39
CA PRO A 199 -9.33 -12.76 3.70
C PRO A 199 -8.92 -12.22 2.31
N PHE A 200 -7.66 -12.32 1.89
CA PHE A 200 -7.15 -11.68 0.69
C PHE A 200 -7.39 -12.53 -0.55
N THR A 201 -7.09 -13.84 -0.49
CA THR A 201 -7.33 -14.75 -1.61
C THR A 201 -8.80 -14.70 -2.08
N PRO A 202 -9.83 -14.90 -1.24
CA PRO A 202 -11.21 -14.87 -1.72
C PRO A 202 -11.66 -13.47 -2.15
N PHE A 203 -11.27 -12.41 -1.44
CA PHE A 203 -11.91 -11.10 -1.63
C PHE A 203 -11.09 -10.04 -2.34
N LEU A 204 -9.76 -10.11 -2.31
CA LEU A 204 -8.85 -9.16 -2.98
C LEU A 204 -8.13 -9.78 -4.19
N LEU A 205 -8.29 -11.09 -4.40
CA LEU A 205 -7.89 -11.79 -5.62
C LEU A 205 -9.11 -12.40 -6.32
N ASN A 206 -9.83 -13.32 -5.66
CA ASN A 206 -10.87 -14.15 -6.27
C ASN A 206 -12.29 -13.59 -6.15
N ALA A 207 -12.51 -12.28 -6.24
CA ALA A 207 -13.82 -11.63 -6.37
C ALA A 207 -15.07 -12.20 -5.63
N GLU A 208 -14.92 -12.96 -4.54
CA GLU A 208 -16.00 -13.73 -3.92
C GLU A 208 -17.06 -12.82 -3.29
N ASN A 209 -18.26 -13.36 -3.09
CA ASN A 209 -19.36 -12.60 -2.52
C ASN A 209 -19.11 -12.27 -1.03
N ILE A 210 -19.07 -10.97 -0.72
CA ILE A 210 -18.90 -10.43 0.65
C ILE A 210 -20.25 -10.30 1.39
N ARG A 211 -21.38 -10.26 0.67
CA ARG A 211 -22.69 -9.97 1.30
C ARG A 211 -23.29 -11.23 1.90
N VAL A 212 -23.56 -11.22 3.21
CA VAL A 212 -24.18 -12.35 3.92
C VAL A 212 -25.58 -12.07 4.46
N ALA A 213 -25.91 -10.80 4.72
CA ALA A 213 -27.20 -10.41 5.29
C ALA A 213 -28.35 -10.61 4.28
N GLY A 214 -29.49 -11.11 4.76
CA GLY A 214 -30.71 -11.21 3.98
C GLY A 214 -31.36 -9.84 3.74
N THR A 215 -32.17 -9.74 2.69
CA THR A 215 -32.90 -8.51 2.32
C THR A 215 -34.36 -8.50 2.80
N ALA A 216 -34.85 -9.62 3.35
CA ALA A 216 -36.19 -9.77 3.90
C ALA A 216 -36.11 -10.08 5.41
N ALA A 217 -37.14 -9.68 6.16
CA ALA A 217 -37.22 -9.93 7.60
C ALA A 217 -37.41 -11.42 7.92
N LEU A 218 -38.22 -12.13 7.12
CA LEU A 218 -38.43 -13.57 7.24
C LEU A 218 -37.46 -14.34 6.33
N PRO A 219 -37.15 -15.61 6.63
CA PRO A 219 -36.33 -16.44 5.77
C PRO A 219 -36.88 -16.50 4.33
N ALA A 220 -36.19 -15.82 3.41
CA ALA A 220 -36.62 -15.69 2.01
C ALA A 220 -35.50 -16.16 1.07
N GLY A 221 -35.07 -17.41 1.21
CA GLY A 221 -34.13 -18.02 0.26
C GLY A 221 -32.64 -17.66 0.44
N ASN A 222 -32.26 -16.83 1.43
CA ASN A 222 -30.85 -16.60 1.73
C ASN A 222 -30.17 -17.92 2.16
N ARG A 223 -29.10 -18.32 1.49
CA ARG A 223 -28.32 -19.55 1.74
C ARG A 223 -26.92 -19.26 2.30
N GLN A 224 -26.62 -18.01 2.63
CA GLN A 224 -25.33 -17.64 3.22
C GLN A 224 -25.19 -18.28 4.60
N SER A 225 -23.99 -18.75 4.91
CA SER A 225 -23.66 -19.45 6.14
C SER A 225 -22.97 -18.54 7.15
N ILE A 226 -22.96 -18.97 8.42
CA ILE A 226 -22.19 -18.30 9.48
C ILE A 226 -20.69 -18.30 9.15
N LYS A 227 -20.18 -19.38 8.53
CA LYS A 227 -18.79 -19.42 8.05
C LYS A 227 -18.50 -18.29 7.07
N GLN A 228 -19.35 -18.08 6.06
CA GLN A 228 -19.19 -16.95 5.13
C GLN A 228 -19.25 -15.59 5.84
N ALA A 229 -20.02 -15.47 6.92
CA ALA A 229 -20.04 -14.28 7.76
C ALA A 229 -18.71 -14.07 8.49
N GLU A 230 -18.07 -15.13 9.01
CA GLU A 230 -16.73 -15.05 9.62
C GLU A 230 -15.66 -14.61 8.61
N TRP A 231 -15.69 -15.13 7.38
CA TRP A 231 -14.78 -14.69 6.31
C TRP A 231 -14.97 -13.21 5.96
N THR A 232 -16.22 -12.79 5.82
CA THR A 232 -16.57 -11.38 5.61
C THR A 232 -16.07 -10.52 6.77
N TYR A 233 -16.25 -10.98 8.00
CA TYR A 233 -15.82 -10.25 9.18
C TYR A 233 -14.29 -10.14 9.25
N GLY A 234 -13.55 -11.21 8.90
CA GLY A 234 -12.09 -11.19 8.78
C GLY A 234 -11.61 -10.11 7.81
N LEU A 235 -12.24 -10.00 6.64
CA LEU A 235 -11.96 -8.90 5.69
C LEU A 235 -12.24 -7.53 6.31
N MET A 236 -13.38 -7.35 6.99
CA MET A 236 -13.71 -6.05 7.62
C MET A 236 -12.72 -5.69 8.72
N MET A 237 -12.25 -6.66 9.52
CA MET A 237 -11.20 -6.45 10.52
C MET A 237 -9.88 -6.01 9.86
N HIS A 238 -9.50 -6.64 8.76
CA HIS A 238 -8.34 -6.20 7.96
C HIS A 238 -8.48 -4.75 7.51
N MET A 239 -9.64 -4.39 6.93
CA MET A 239 -9.87 -3.03 6.42
C MET A 239 -9.82 -2.00 7.56
N SER A 240 -10.49 -2.26 8.67
CA SER A 240 -10.45 -1.40 9.86
C SER A 240 -9.02 -1.18 10.37
N LYS A 241 -8.25 -2.26 10.53
CA LYS A 241 -6.84 -2.15 10.98
C LYS A 241 -5.97 -1.41 9.97
N SER A 242 -6.13 -1.70 8.69
CA SER A 242 -5.35 -1.10 7.61
C SER A 242 -5.56 0.40 7.49
N LEU A 243 -6.77 0.88 7.79
CA LEU A 243 -7.14 2.29 7.74
C LEU A 243 -7.00 3.00 9.11
N GLY A 244 -6.73 2.26 10.19
CA GLY A 244 -6.68 2.83 11.54
C GLY A 244 -8.01 3.38 12.03
N VAL A 245 -9.11 2.71 11.68
CA VAL A 245 -10.48 3.14 12.01
C VAL A 245 -11.30 1.97 12.55
N ASN A 246 -12.44 2.24 13.17
CA ASN A 246 -13.40 1.20 13.53
C ASN A 246 -14.52 1.05 12.48
N CYS A 247 -15.45 0.13 12.72
CA CYS A 247 -16.56 -0.18 11.82
C CYS A 247 -17.45 1.05 11.49
N THR A 248 -17.55 1.98 12.44
CA THR A 248 -18.43 3.16 12.34
C THR A 248 -17.93 4.21 11.36
N GLN A 249 -16.69 4.06 10.87
CA GLN A 249 -16.19 4.85 9.76
C GLN A 249 -17.03 4.61 8.49
N CYS A 250 -17.55 3.39 8.30
CA CYS A 250 -18.30 2.99 7.10
C CYS A 250 -19.77 2.64 7.39
N HIS A 251 -20.08 2.11 8.58
CA HIS A 251 -21.37 1.51 8.87
C HIS A 251 -22.05 2.10 10.10
N ASN A 252 -23.38 2.13 10.09
CA ASN A 252 -24.13 2.00 11.33
C ASN A 252 -24.35 0.52 11.63
N THR A 253 -23.76 0.03 12.72
CA THR A 253 -23.68 -1.41 13.03
C THR A 253 -25.01 -2.05 13.37
N ARG A 254 -26.07 -1.26 13.64
CA ARG A 254 -27.44 -1.81 13.79
C ARG A 254 -27.94 -2.52 12.52
N SER A 255 -27.38 -2.17 11.35
CA SER A 255 -27.70 -2.82 10.07
C SER A 255 -26.55 -2.64 9.07
N LEU A 256 -25.56 -3.54 9.15
CA LEU A 256 -24.37 -3.51 8.27
C LEU A 256 -24.71 -3.67 6.78
N GLY A 257 -25.83 -4.32 6.44
CA GLY A 257 -26.27 -4.52 5.06
C GLY A 257 -26.89 -3.28 4.40
N SER A 258 -27.40 -2.34 5.18
CA SER A 258 -28.13 -1.16 4.68
C SER A 258 -27.18 -0.08 4.16
N TRP A 259 -27.38 0.37 2.92
CA TRP A 259 -26.63 1.49 2.33
C TRP A 259 -27.14 2.86 2.80
N ASP A 260 -28.45 3.03 2.91
CA ASP A 260 -29.08 4.30 3.32
C ASP A 260 -28.67 4.75 4.73
N ASN A 261 -28.27 3.80 5.57
CA ASN A 261 -27.81 4.03 6.94
C ASN A 261 -26.29 3.85 7.10
N SER A 262 -25.53 3.93 5.99
CA SER A 262 -24.06 3.89 5.97
C SER A 262 -23.46 5.28 5.73
N SER A 263 -22.14 5.41 5.92
CA SER A 263 -21.43 6.65 5.60
C SER A 263 -20.92 6.66 4.14
N PRO A 264 -20.61 7.84 3.56
CA PRO A 264 -20.01 7.94 2.23
C PRO A 264 -18.71 7.15 2.06
N ALA A 265 -17.92 6.99 3.14
CA ALA A 265 -16.67 6.22 3.10
C ALA A 265 -16.89 4.76 2.68
N ARG A 266 -18.08 4.19 2.92
CA ARG A 266 -18.42 2.83 2.47
C ARG A 266 -18.42 2.71 0.94
N VAL A 267 -18.83 3.75 0.22
CA VAL A 267 -18.81 3.79 -1.25
C VAL A 267 -17.36 3.85 -1.75
N THR A 268 -16.53 4.70 -1.16
CA THR A 268 -15.09 4.77 -1.45
C THR A 268 -14.38 3.43 -1.19
N ALA A 269 -14.71 2.76 -0.09
CA ALA A 269 -14.18 1.44 0.25
C ALA A 269 -14.67 0.36 -0.72
N TRP A 270 -15.91 0.45 -1.20
CA TRP A 270 -16.46 -0.44 -2.22
C TRP A 270 -15.62 -0.38 -3.51
N HIS A 271 -15.27 0.81 -3.98
CA HIS A 271 -14.36 0.97 -5.13
C HIS A 271 -12.95 0.48 -4.82
N GLY A 272 -12.43 0.75 -3.62
CA GLY A 272 -11.10 0.29 -3.19
C GLY A 272 -10.93 -1.23 -3.24
N ILE A 273 -11.97 -2.01 -2.90
CA ILE A 273 -11.93 -3.49 -3.04
C ILE A 273 -11.76 -3.91 -4.49
N ARG A 274 -12.43 -3.25 -5.45
CA ARG A 274 -12.29 -3.59 -6.88
C ARG A 274 -10.94 -3.15 -7.42
N MET A 275 -10.47 -1.98 -7.02
CA MET A 275 -9.13 -1.50 -7.35
C MET A 275 -8.08 -2.52 -6.92
N ALA A 276 -8.10 -2.97 -5.65
CA ALA A 276 -7.14 -3.95 -5.15
C ALA A 276 -7.15 -5.26 -5.96
N ARG A 277 -8.33 -5.74 -6.39
CA ARG A 277 -8.46 -6.90 -7.28
C ARG A 277 -7.79 -6.67 -8.62
N GLU A 278 -8.05 -5.52 -9.24
CA GLU A 278 -7.43 -5.15 -10.51
C GLU A 278 -5.91 -5.05 -10.39
N LEU A 279 -5.40 -4.39 -9.35
CA LEU A 279 -3.96 -4.29 -9.11
C LEU A 279 -3.30 -5.66 -8.99
N ASN A 280 -3.94 -6.58 -8.25
CA ASN A 280 -3.43 -7.93 -8.08
C ASN A 280 -3.46 -8.73 -9.39
N LEU A 281 -4.60 -8.74 -10.09
CA LEU A 281 -4.81 -9.58 -11.28
C LEU A 281 -4.14 -9.03 -12.54
N ALA A 282 -4.20 -7.72 -12.77
CA ALA A 282 -3.70 -7.09 -13.99
C ALA A 282 -2.23 -6.68 -13.90
N PHE A 283 -1.70 -6.39 -12.70
CA PHE A 283 -0.34 -5.87 -12.55
C PHE A 283 0.61 -6.84 -11.84
N MET A 284 0.20 -7.41 -10.70
CA MET A 284 1.11 -8.23 -9.91
C MET A 284 1.22 -9.66 -10.45
N VAL A 285 0.12 -10.41 -10.52
CA VAL A 285 0.13 -11.84 -10.92
C VAL A 285 0.86 -12.09 -12.25
N PRO A 286 0.69 -11.28 -13.32
CA PRO A 286 1.41 -11.48 -14.58
C PRO A 286 2.93 -11.32 -14.49
N LEU A 287 3.45 -10.66 -13.44
CA LEU A 287 4.88 -10.48 -13.21
C LEU A 287 5.52 -11.66 -12.46
N THR A 288 4.76 -12.69 -12.05
CA THR A 288 5.26 -13.77 -11.20
C THR A 288 6.55 -14.41 -11.75
N THR A 289 6.61 -14.68 -13.06
CA THR A 289 7.80 -15.29 -13.69
C THR A 289 8.94 -14.30 -13.95
N THR A 290 8.69 -12.99 -13.80
CA THR A 290 9.72 -11.94 -13.89
C THR A 290 10.49 -11.82 -12.57
N PHE A 291 9.84 -12.11 -11.44
CA PHE A 291 10.49 -12.03 -10.14
C PHE A 291 11.43 -13.23 -9.89
N PRO A 292 12.63 -12.99 -9.31
CA PRO A 292 13.48 -14.09 -8.88
C PRO A 292 12.86 -14.85 -7.70
N ALA A 293 13.27 -16.11 -7.49
CA ALA A 293 12.68 -17.00 -6.49
C ALA A 293 12.68 -16.42 -5.06
N ASN A 294 13.68 -15.62 -4.68
CA ASN A 294 13.76 -14.97 -3.36
C ASN A 294 12.77 -13.80 -3.17
N ARG A 295 11.95 -13.49 -4.19
CA ARG A 295 10.88 -12.49 -4.15
C ARG A 295 9.48 -13.11 -4.23
N LEU A 296 9.41 -14.44 -4.30
CA LEU A 296 8.16 -15.19 -4.31
C LEU A 296 7.83 -15.71 -2.92
N GLY A 297 6.54 -15.88 -2.67
CA GLY A 297 6.03 -16.50 -1.46
C GLY A 297 6.37 -18.00 -1.40
N PRO A 298 6.12 -18.66 -0.26
CA PRO A 298 6.39 -20.09 -0.11
C PRO A 298 5.63 -20.97 -1.12
N GLY A 299 4.51 -20.50 -1.65
CA GLY A 299 3.74 -21.17 -2.71
C GLY A 299 4.19 -20.83 -4.14
N GLY A 300 5.24 -20.04 -4.31
CA GLY A 300 5.73 -19.57 -5.61
C GLY A 300 4.94 -18.39 -6.19
N ASP A 301 4.00 -17.81 -5.43
CA ASP A 301 3.21 -16.66 -5.86
C ASP A 301 3.95 -15.33 -5.61
N VAL A 302 3.70 -14.34 -6.46
CA VAL A 302 4.24 -12.98 -6.27
C VAL A 302 3.56 -12.26 -5.11
N ALA A 303 4.29 -11.33 -4.49
CA ALA A 303 3.75 -10.40 -3.52
C ALA A 303 2.60 -9.59 -4.13
N LYS A 304 1.50 -9.45 -3.39
CA LYS A 304 0.28 -8.78 -3.82
C LYS A 304 -0.06 -7.59 -2.93
N VAL A 305 -0.92 -6.72 -3.46
CA VAL A 305 -1.42 -5.50 -2.82
C VAL A 305 -2.64 -5.81 -1.96
N ASN A 306 -2.73 -5.18 -0.79
CA ASN A 306 -3.90 -5.13 0.07
C ASN A 306 -4.16 -3.68 0.54
N CYS A 307 -5.08 -3.48 1.47
CA CYS A 307 -5.42 -2.14 1.97
C CYS A 307 -4.23 -1.50 2.71
N ALA A 308 -3.52 -2.28 3.52
CA ALA A 308 -2.38 -1.83 4.31
C ALA A 308 -1.17 -1.42 3.46
N THR A 309 -1.00 -1.99 2.26
CA THR A 309 0.08 -1.62 1.31
C THR A 309 0.19 -0.12 1.12
N CYS A 310 -0.95 0.57 0.99
CA CYS A 310 -1.01 2.03 0.83
C CYS A 310 -1.31 2.75 2.14
N HIS A 311 -2.35 2.29 2.87
CA HIS A 311 -2.93 3.03 3.99
C HIS A 311 -2.06 3.02 5.25
N GLN A 312 -1.36 1.92 5.53
CA GLN A 312 -0.41 1.79 6.66
C GLN A 312 -0.93 2.34 8.00
N GLY A 313 -2.19 1.99 8.31
CA GLY A 313 -2.88 2.38 9.53
C GLY A 313 -3.48 3.79 9.51
N ALA A 314 -3.46 4.50 8.37
CA ALA A 314 -4.07 5.80 8.21
C ALA A 314 -5.25 5.75 7.24
N HIS A 315 -6.36 6.42 7.58
CA HIS A 315 -7.59 6.36 6.79
C HIS A 315 -7.44 6.97 5.38
N LYS A 316 -6.41 7.80 5.19
CA LYS A 316 -5.85 8.19 3.90
C LYS A 316 -4.34 7.94 3.94
N PRO A 317 -3.73 7.37 2.88
CA PRO A 317 -2.28 7.23 2.82
C PRO A 317 -1.59 8.58 3.05
N LEU A 318 -0.53 8.61 3.87
CA LEU A 318 0.21 9.83 4.19
C LEU A 318 -0.69 10.96 4.72
N TYR A 319 -1.78 10.60 5.42
CA TYR A 319 -2.86 11.50 5.84
C TYR A 319 -3.44 12.40 4.75
N GLY A 320 -3.34 11.98 3.49
CA GLY A 320 -3.89 12.71 2.36
C GLY A 320 -2.95 13.74 1.72
N ALA A 321 -1.64 13.66 1.96
CA ALA A 321 -0.65 14.50 1.28
C ALA A 321 -0.75 14.36 -0.25
N GLU A 322 -0.92 15.49 -0.95
CA GLU A 322 -1.15 15.54 -2.40
C GLU A 322 0.16 15.48 -3.21
N MET A 323 0.96 14.41 -3.03
CA MET A 323 2.28 14.28 -3.66
C MET A 323 2.23 14.35 -5.20
N ALA A 324 1.28 13.65 -5.83
CA ALA A 324 1.29 13.54 -7.29
C ALA A 324 0.86 14.83 -8.02
N LYS A 325 0.40 15.86 -7.30
CA LYS A 325 0.23 17.22 -7.86
C LYS A 325 1.55 17.78 -8.41
N PHE A 326 2.67 17.39 -7.82
CA PHE A 326 4.01 17.78 -8.27
C PHE A 326 4.60 16.83 -9.32
N HIS A 327 3.81 15.85 -9.79
CA HIS A 327 4.23 14.78 -10.68
C HIS A 327 3.16 14.51 -11.76
N PRO A 328 2.91 15.48 -12.66
CA PRO A 328 1.88 15.36 -13.70
C PRO A 328 2.08 14.15 -14.61
N GLU A 329 3.30 13.67 -14.76
CA GLU A 329 3.65 12.45 -15.50
C GLU A 329 2.97 11.18 -14.95
N LEU A 330 2.60 11.17 -13.67
CA LEU A 330 1.90 10.07 -13.02
C LEU A 330 0.38 10.17 -13.18
N LEU A 331 -0.14 11.27 -13.74
CA LEU A 331 -1.57 11.50 -13.97
C LEU A 331 -2.00 11.19 -15.41
N MET A 332 -1.05 11.18 -16.34
CA MET A 332 -1.32 10.96 -17.75
C MET A 332 -1.40 9.47 -18.05
N THR A 333 -2.46 9.04 -18.73
CA THR A 333 -2.46 7.73 -19.39
C THR A 333 -1.62 7.85 -20.66
N THR A 334 -0.58 7.02 -20.79
CA THR A 334 0.19 6.99 -22.03
C THR A 334 -0.72 6.51 -23.17
N PRO A 335 -0.86 7.25 -24.29
CA PRO A 335 -1.34 6.65 -25.52
C PRO A 335 -0.41 5.50 -25.92
N ALA A 336 -0.93 4.51 -26.65
CA ALA A 336 -0.15 3.37 -27.13
C ALA A 336 1.19 3.82 -27.78
N ALA A 337 2.25 3.05 -27.53
CA ALA A 337 3.65 3.40 -27.75
C ALA A 337 3.93 4.14 -29.06
N ALA A 338 4.62 5.28 -28.94
CA ALA A 338 5.25 5.94 -30.09
C ALA A 338 6.43 5.09 -30.59
N THR A 339 6.53 4.97 -31.92
CA THR A 339 7.60 4.26 -32.64
C THR A 339 8.98 4.79 -32.23
N PRO A 340 9.94 3.93 -31.86
CA PRO A 340 11.26 4.38 -31.44
C PRO A 340 11.98 5.07 -32.60
N ALA A 341 12.48 6.28 -32.36
CA ALA A 341 13.38 6.95 -33.29
C ALA A 341 14.75 6.26 -33.26
N SER A 342 15.23 5.84 -34.43
CA SER A 342 16.58 5.33 -34.62
C SER A 342 17.56 6.50 -34.69
N GLY A 343 18.29 6.76 -33.62
CA GLY A 343 19.36 7.76 -33.62
C GLY A 343 20.19 7.67 -32.35
N VAL A 344 21.50 7.45 -32.51
CA VAL A 344 22.46 7.49 -31.40
C VAL A 344 22.75 8.97 -31.12
N ALA A 345 22.23 9.49 -30.00
CA ALA A 345 22.63 10.81 -29.51
C ALA A 345 23.60 10.64 -28.33
N THR A 346 24.80 11.19 -28.48
CA THR A 346 25.83 11.29 -27.45
C THR A 346 25.51 12.40 -26.45
N LEU A 347 25.65 12.09 -25.15
CA LEU A 347 25.51 13.04 -24.04
C LEU A 347 26.43 14.26 -24.23
N THR A 348 25.90 15.45 -24.05
CA THR A 348 26.67 16.69 -24.16
C THR A 348 27.34 17.05 -22.82
N PRO A 349 28.42 17.85 -22.82
CA PRO A 349 29.03 18.36 -21.59
C PRO A 349 28.07 19.16 -20.70
N ASP A 350 27.03 19.76 -21.27
CA ASP A 350 26.01 20.50 -20.53
C ASP A 350 25.07 19.55 -19.77
N ASP A 351 24.76 18.38 -20.34
CA ASP A 351 23.99 17.32 -19.64
C ASP A 351 24.77 16.76 -18.44
N MET A 352 26.09 16.63 -18.56
CA MET A 352 26.98 16.20 -17.48
C MET A 352 27.06 17.23 -16.34
N LYS A 353 27.04 18.52 -16.69
CA LYS A 353 27.08 19.62 -15.71
C LYS A 353 25.78 19.72 -14.91
N ALA A 354 24.64 19.44 -15.52
CA ALA A 354 23.34 19.36 -14.84
C ALA A 354 23.24 18.15 -13.87
N LEU A 355 23.99 17.09 -14.13
CA LEU A 355 24.07 15.92 -13.23
C LEU A 355 24.94 16.20 -11.98
N GLU A 356 25.94 17.07 -12.08
CA GLU A 356 26.80 17.44 -10.95
C GLU A 356 26.12 18.37 -9.95
N THR A 357 25.24 19.27 -10.41
CA THR A 357 24.50 20.21 -9.55
C THR A 357 23.37 19.57 -8.76
N LEU A 358 22.98 18.33 -9.09
CA LEU A 358 21.94 17.56 -8.40
C LEU A 358 22.49 16.64 -7.29
N ARG A 359 23.80 16.65 -7.02
CA ARG A 359 24.39 15.92 -5.89
C ARG A 359 24.05 16.66 -4.58
N PRO A 360 23.44 16.01 -3.58
CA PRO A 360 23.26 16.62 -2.26
C PRO A 360 24.63 16.98 -1.68
N ALA A 361 24.73 18.16 -1.07
CA ALA A 361 25.95 18.60 -0.39
C ALA A 361 26.38 17.55 0.65
N GLU A 362 27.65 17.15 0.60
CA GLU A 362 28.26 16.27 1.59
C GLU A 362 28.10 16.87 2.99
N THR A 363 27.34 16.20 3.85
CA THR A 363 27.29 16.54 5.27
C THR A 363 28.62 16.16 5.91
N LYS A 364 29.38 17.19 6.31
CA LYS A 364 30.65 17.05 7.03
C LYS A 364 30.41 16.26 8.33
N PRO A 365 31.23 15.25 8.68
CA PRO A 365 31.09 14.54 9.94
C PRO A 365 31.31 15.51 11.11
N ALA A 366 30.43 15.45 12.11
CA ALA A 366 30.63 16.16 13.37
C ALA A 366 31.92 15.68 14.04
N ALA A 367 32.76 16.62 14.47
CA ALA A 367 33.96 16.32 15.25
C ALA A 367 33.57 15.78 16.64
N PRO A 368 34.33 14.81 17.20
CA PRO A 368 34.06 14.30 18.53
C PRO A 368 34.41 15.36 19.59
N GLY A 369 33.44 15.69 20.44
CA GLY A 369 33.60 16.43 21.68
C GLY A 369 32.99 15.63 22.82
#